data_AF-A0A9E5T9X7-F1
#
_entry.id   AF-A0A9E5T9X7-F1
#
_cell.length_a   1.000
_cell.length_b   1.000
_cell.length_c   1.000
_cell.angle_alpha   90.00
_cell.angle_beta   90.00
_cell.angle_gamma   90.00
#
_symmetry.space_group_name_H-M   'P 1'
#
loop_
_entity.id
_entity.type
_entity.pdbx_description
1 polymer ?
#
loop_
_entity_poly.entity_id
_entity_poly.type
_entity_poly.pdbx_seq_one_letter_code
_entity_poly.pdbx_strand_id
1 'polypeptide(L)'
;MKIGTPELLKFKRLQKRLELPTYAVVGLLELLWLIAQRNARDGDIGRFTNEEIAAGLDWPGDPDQLINHLVECGWLDADPDARLVIHDWADHRPNWLTAAITRKRGSNGNGHPDPTATLFDK
;
A
#
# COMPACT_ATOMS: atom_id res chain seq x y z
N MET A 1 -2.12 10.80 -4.23
CA MET A 1 -1.23 11.44 -3.22
C MET A 1 -1.63 12.90 -2.95
N LYS A 2 -1.30 13.47 -1.77
CA LYS A 2 -1.61 14.88 -1.45
C LYS A 2 -0.58 15.83 -2.09
N ILE A 3 -1.03 17.05 -2.43
CA ILE A 3 -0.14 18.15 -2.85
C ILE A 3 0.90 18.39 -1.74
N GLY A 4 2.18 18.52 -2.09
CA GLY A 4 3.26 18.72 -1.12
C GLY A 4 3.99 17.45 -0.67
N THR A 5 3.58 16.27 -1.15
CA THR A 5 4.21 15.00 -0.73
C THR A 5 5.66 14.85 -1.23
N PRO A 6 6.03 15.20 -2.48
CA PRO A 6 7.41 15.15 -2.95
C PRO A 6 8.42 16.04 -2.18
N GLU A 7 7.92 17.02 -1.43
CA GLU A 7 8.68 17.96 -0.62
C GLU A 7 8.98 17.42 0.80
N LEU A 8 8.28 16.36 1.23
CA LEU A 8 8.47 15.76 2.55
C LEU A 8 9.83 15.09 2.68
N LEU A 9 10.45 15.18 3.86
CA LEU A 9 11.73 14.52 4.12
C LEU A 9 11.65 13.00 3.98
N LYS A 10 10.52 12.37 4.35
CA LYS A 10 10.29 10.93 4.17
C LYS A 10 10.25 10.51 2.70
N PHE A 11 9.74 11.38 1.83
CA PHE A 11 9.79 11.18 0.38
C PHE A 11 11.23 11.28 -0.14
N LYS A 12 11.96 12.33 0.26
CA LYS A 12 13.38 12.50 -0.15
C LYS A 12 14.28 11.36 0.32
N ARG A 13 14.01 10.80 1.50
CA ARG A 13 14.70 9.61 2.02
C ARG A 13 14.46 8.39 1.14
N LEU A 14 13.20 8.10 0.81
CA LEU A 14 12.85 6.98 -0.08
C LEU A 14 13.47 7.18 -1.47
N GLN A 15 13.35 8.38 -2.03
CA GLN A 15 13.95 8.74 -3.30
C GLN A 15 15.45 8.45 -3.34
N LYS A 16 16.18 8.85 -2.29
CA LYS A 16 17.62 8.60 -2.19
C LYS A 16 17.94 7.11 -2.07
N ARG A 17 17.15 6.34 -1.30
CA ARG A 17 17.38 4.90 -1.11
C ARG A 17 17.13 4.07 -2.37
N LEU A 18 16.09 4.42 -3.14
CA LEU A 18 15.75 3.74 -4.38
C LEU A 18 16.57 4.22 -5.59
N GLU A 19 17.32 5.32 -5.44
CA GLU A 19 18.09 5.96 -6.51
C GLU A 19 17.23 6.33 -7.74
N LEU A 20 15.97 6.71 -7.49
CA LEU A 20 15.00 7.01 -8.54
C LEU A 20 14.76 8.52 -8.73
N PRO A 21 14.39 8.97 -9.95
CA PRO A 21 13.90 10.32 -10.15
C PRO A 21 12.53 10.52 -9.49
N THR A 22 12.17 11.77 -9.21
CA THR A 22 10.95 12.12 -8.45
C THR A 22 9.69 11.50 -9.04
N TYR A 23 9.54 11.53 -10.37
CA TYR A 23 8.34 11.00 -11.04
C TYR A 23 8.15 9.49 -10.81
N ALA A 24 9.26 8.73 -10.73
CA ALA A 24 9.20 7.28 -10.55
C ALA A 24 8.80 6.93 -9.11
N VAL A 25 9.33 7.65 -8.11
CA VAL A 25 8.91 7.50 -6.71
C VAL A 25 7.43 7.89 -6.53
N VAL A 26 6.98 8.95 -7.22
CA VAL A 26 5.57 9.32 -7.23
C VAL A 26 4.71 8.19 -7.79
N GLY A 27 5.06 7.66 -8.97
CA GLY A 27 4.33 6.55 -9.59
C GLY A 27 4.28 5.31 -8.69
N LEU A 28 5.41 4.92 -8.12
CA LEU A 28 5.52 3.78 -7.21
C LEU A 28 4.60 3.93 -6.00
N LEU A 29 4.61 5.10 -5.35
CA LEU A 29 3.72 5.33 -4.22
C LEU A 29 2.25 5.36 -4.67
N GLU A 30 1.90 5.98 -5.78
CA GLU A 30 0.50 5.96 -6.27
C GLU A 30 0.02 4.54 -6.58
N LEU A 31 0.86 3.70 -7.19
CA LEU A 31 0.53 2.29 -7.43
C LEU A 31 0.27 1.54 -6.11
N LEU A 32 1.06 1.80 -5.06
CA LEU A 32 0.85 1.24 -3.73
C LEU A 32 -0.53 1.59 -3.17
N TRP A 33 -0.94 2.86 -3.31
CA TRP A 33 -2.29 3.31 -2.92
C TRP A 33 -3.38 2.63 -3.75
N LEU A 34 -3.18 2.44 -5.05
CA LEU A 34 -4.16 1.80 -5.94
C LEU A 34 -4.38 0.32 -5.60
N ILE A 35 -3.30 -0.42 -5.34
CA ILE A 35 -3.36 -1.84 -4.93
C ILE A 35 -4.17 -1.98 -3.65
N ALA A 36 -3.88 -1.15 -2.63
CA ALA A 36 -4.60 -1.22 -1.37
C ALA A 36 -6.08 -0.85 -1.52
N GLN A 37 -6.40 0.21 -2.27
CA GLN A 37 -7.80 0.61 -2.49
C GLN A 37 -8.64 -0.51 -3.14
N ARG A 38 -8.02 -1.29 -4.02
CA ARG A 38 -8.70 -2.37 -4.75
C ARG A 38 -8.78 -3.65 -3.93
N ASN A 39 -7.67 -4.04 -3.28
CA ASN A 39 -7.51 -5.40 -2.77
C ASN A 39 -7.26 -5.51 -1.26
N ALA A 40 -6.95 -4.40 -0.57
CA ALA A 40 -6.67 -4.36 0.88
C ALA A 40 -7.35 -3.15 1.52
N ARG A 41 -8.68 -3.25 1.70
CA ARG A 41 -9.54 -2.12 2.09
C ARG A 41 -9.16 -1.52 3.45
N ASP A 42 -8.61 -2.32 4.34
CA ASP A 42 -8.12 -1.89 5.65
C ASP A 42 -6.65 -1.43 5.62
N GLY A 43 -6.02 -1.41 4.44
CA GLY A 43 -4.63 -1.00 4.24
C GLY A 43 -3.62 -2.13 4.46
N ASP A 44 -4.11 -3.34 4.76
CA ASP A 44 -3.38 -4.55 5.10
C ASP A 44 -2.83 -5.26 3.85
N ILE A 45 -1.83 -4.64 3.23
CA ILE A 45 -1.20 -5.16 2.01
C ILE A 45 -0.30 -6.38 2.28
N GLY A 46 0.02 -6.68 3.53
CA GLY A 46 0.85 -7.83 3.88
C GLY A 46 0.22 -9.19 3.59
N ARG A 47 -1.06 -9.22 3.17
CA ARG A 47 -1.73 -10.37 2.55
C ARG A 47 -1.08 -10.86 1.25
N PHE A 48 -0.37 -9.97 0.54
CA PHE A 48 0.41 -10.29 -0.68
C PHE A 48 1.83 -10.63 -0.29
N THR A 49 2.56 -11.43 -1.09
CA THR A 49 4.00 -11.61 -0.87
C THR A 49 4.80 -10.36 -1.27
N ASN A 50 6.08 -10.30 -0.90
CA ASN A 50 6.92 -9.17 -1.31
C ASN A 50 7.05 -9.11 -2.83
N GLU A 51 7.17 -10.26 -3.50
CA GLU A 51 7.20 -10.40 -4.96
C GLU A 51 5.91 -9.90 -5.60
N GLU A 52 4.75 -10.26 -5.06
CA GLU A 52 3.46 -9.81 -5.58
C GLU A 52 3.30 -8.29 -5.43
N ILE A 53 3.70 -7.73 -4.28
CA ILE A 53 3.70 -6.27 -4.07
C ILE A 53 4.63 -5.60 -5.07
N ALA A 54 5.89 -6.06 -5.18
CA ALA A 54 6.88 -5.48 -6.08
C ALA A 54 6.40 -5.50 -7.54
N ALA A 55 5.82 -6.62 -7.98
CA ALA A 55 5.28 -6.72 -9.33
C ALA A 55 4.03 -5.85 -9.54
N GLY A 56 3.17 -5.65 -8.53
CA GLY A 56 2.08 -4.67 -8.60
C GLY A 56 2.55 -3.21 -8.70
N LEU A 57 3.77 -2.93 -8.21
CA LEU A 57 4.40 -1.61 -8.26
C LEU A 57 5.28 -1.43 -9.50
N ASP A 58 5.27 -2.39 -10.43
CA ASP A 58 6.19 -2.45 -11.57
C ASP A 58 7.66 -2.28 -11.15
N TRP A 59 8.04 -2.80 -9.98
CA TRP A 59 9.41 -2.70 -9.47
C TRP A 59 10.32 -3.75 -10.13
N PRO A 60 11.39 -3.35 -10.83
CA PRO A 60 12.25 -4.28 -11.56
C PRO A 60 13.38 -4.87 -10.69
N GLY A 61 13.55 -4.39 -9.46
CA GLY A 61 14.63 -4.77 -8.56
C GLY A 61 14.24 -5.88 -7.59
N ASP A 62 15.05 -6.03 -6.54
CA ASP A 62 14.80 -6.98 -5.46
C ASP A 62 13.53 -6.60 -4.66
N PRO A 63 12.51 -7.47 -4.59
CA PRO A 63 11.29 -7.24 -3.83
C PRO A 63 11.53 -7.00 -2.34
N ASP A 64 12.46 -7.72 -1.72
CA ASP A 64 12.72 -7.60 -0.29
C ASP A 64 13.35 -6.25 0.04
N GLN A 65 14.27 -5.78 -0.80
CA GLN A 65 14.87 -4.44 -0.66
C GLN A 65 13.82 -3.34 -0.80
N LEU A 66 12.88 -3.47 -1.76
CA LEU A 66 11.80 -2.50 -1.92
C LEU A 66 10.96 -2.39 -0.64
N ILE A 67 10.50 -3.53 -0.11
CA ILE A 67 9.67 -3.57 1.09
C ILE A 67 10.43 -3.01 2.29
N ASN A 68 11.69 -3.41 2.48
CA ASN A 68 12.53 -2.89 3.54
C ASN A 68 12.67 -1.36 3.45
N HIS A 69 12.92 -0.80 2.27
CA HIS A 69 13.02 0.66 2.11
C HIS A 69 11.69 1.39 2.33
N LEU A 70 10.56 0.80 1.94
CA LEU A 70 9.24 1.36 2.21
C LEU A 70 8.94 1.37 3.72
N VAL A 71 9.31 0.32 4.45
CA VAL A 71 9.17 0.24 5.90
C VAL A 71 10.10 1.24 6.60
N GLU A 72 11.40 1.22 6.29
CA GLU A 72 12.40 2.11 6.90
C GLU A 72 12.11 3.60 6.66
N CYS A 73 11.46 3.94 5.54
CA CYS A 73 11.07 5.32 5.23
C CYS A 73 9.71 5.73 5.80
N GLY A 74 8.98 4.83 6.47
CA GLY A 74 7.66 5.10 7.06
C GLY A 74 6.56 5.26 6.01
N TRP A 75 6.60 4.47 4.94
CA TRP A 75 5.51 4.31 3.99
C TRP A 75 4.67 3.06 4.28
N LEU A 76 5.31 2.04 4.85
CA LEU A 76 4.68 0.85 5.38
C LEU A 76 5.04 0.69 6.85
N ASP A 77 4.11 0.15 7.63
CA ASP A 77 4.32 -0.26 9.00
C ASP A 77 4.29 -1.78 9.09
N ALA A 78 5.20 -2.35 9.88
CA ALA A 78 5.12 -3.76 10.25
C ALA A 78 3.96 -3.96 11.23
N ASP A 79 3.10 -4.92 10.94
CA ASP A 79 1.91 -5.21 11.75
C ASP A 79 1.91 -6.67 12.19
N PRO A 80 1.63 -6.98 13.47
CA PRO A 80 1.69 -8.34 13.98
C PRO A 80 0.61 -9.27 13.39
N ASP A 81 -0.53 -8.72 12.96
CA ASP A 81 -1.66 -9.49 12.45
C ASP A 81 -1.70 -9.49 10.90
N ALA A 82 -1.39 -8.34 10.29
CA ALA A 82 -1.47 -8.10 8.86
C ALA A 82 -0.13 -8.18 8.13
N ARG A 83 0.99 -8.38 8.83
CA ARG A 83 2.38 -8.33 8.33
C ARG A 83 2.84 -6.94 7.88
N LEU A 84 2.11 -6.30 6.97
CA LEU A 84 2.39 -4.97 6.43
C LEU A 84 1.09 -4.16 6.27
N VAL A 85 1.11 -2.92 6.74
CA VAL A 85 0.01 -1.96 6.58
C VAL A 85 0.54 -0.66 5.98
N ILE A 86 -0.24 -0.01 5.12
CA ILE A 86 0.10 1.33 4.62
C ILE A 86 0.05 2.35 5.76
N HIS A 87 1.14 3.09 5.92
CA HIS A 87 1.26 4.12 6.96
C HIS A 87 0.18 5.20 6.78
N ASP A 88 -0.44 5.61 7.90
CA ASP A 88 -1.55 6.58 7.96
C ASP A 88 -2.79 6.21 7.09
N TRP A 89 -2.97 4.93 6.73
CA TRP A 89 -4.08 4.51 5.86
C TRP A 89 -5.45 4.96 6.39
N ALA A 90 -5.70 4.79 7.69
CA ALA A 90 -6.97 5.15 8.29
C ALA A 90 -7.29 6.65 8.18
N ASP A 91 -6.26 7.49 8.21
CA ASP A 91 -6.37 8.96 8.17
C ASP A 91 -6.45 9.51 6.75
N HIS A 92 -6.00 8.75 5.76
CA HIS A 92 -5.80 9.23 4.39
C HIS A 92 -6.55 8.45 3.31
N ARG A 93 -7.15 7.31 3.67
CA ARG A 93 -8.01 6.56 2.75
C ARG A 93 -9.20 7.41 2.28
N PRO A 94 -9.70 7.19 1.05
CA PRO A 94 -10.85 7.92 0.54
C PRO A 94 -12.11 7.77 1.40
N ASN A 95 -12.91 8.83 1.51
CA ASN A 95 -14.16 8.83 2.27
C ASN A 95 -15.15 7.73 1.83
N TRP A 96 -15.20 7.44 0.52
CA TRP A 96 -16.05 6.36 -0.01
C TRP A 96 -15.66 4.99 0.54
N LEU A 97 -14.37 4.77 0.80
CA LEU A 97 -13.86 3.52 1.35
C LEU A 97 -14.18 3.43 2.85
N THR A 98 -14.00 4.51 3.59
CA THR A 98 -14.43 4.62 4.99
C THR A 98 -15.92 4.29 5.13
N ALA A 99 -16.78 4.87 4.28
CA ALA A 99 -18.22 4.60 4.29
C ALA A 99 -18.56 3.13 3.93
N ALA A 100 -17.79 2.51 3.03
CA ALA A 100 -17.96 1.08 2.70
C ALA A 100 -17.57 0.17 3.87
N ILE A 101 -16.46 0.46 4.55
CA ILE A 101 -15.98 -0.31 5.72
C ILE A 101 -16.98 -0.19 6.88
N THR A 102 -17.45 1.03 7.20
CA THR A 102 -18.44 1.24 8.26
C THR A 102 -19.75 0.52 7.98
N ARG A 103 -20.25 0.53 6.72
CA ARG A 103 -21.45 -0.23 6.33
C ARG A 103 -21.27 -1.73 6.49
N LYS A 104 -20.10 -2.27 6.12
CA LYS A 104 -19.80 -3.69 6.28
C LYS A 104 -19.72 -4.10 7.76
N ARG A 105 -19.11 -3.27 8.61
CA ARG A 105 -19.06 -3.48 10.07
C ARG A 105 -20.46 -3.44 10.72
N GLY A 106 -21.38 -2.63 10.21
CA GLY A 106 -22.78 -2.63 10.65
C GLY A 106 -23.62 -3.80 10.12
N SER A 107 -23.13 -4.52 9.11
CA SER A 107 -23.85 -5.59 8.41
C SER A 107 -23.39 -7.01 8.80
N ASN A 108 -22.25 -7.19 9.44
CA ASN A 108 -21.69 -8.52 9.69
C ASN A 108 -22.12 -9.10 11.06
N GLY A 109 -23.36 -9.58 11.10
CA GLY A 109 -23.58 -10.94 11.60
C GLY A 109 -23.21 -11.91 10.47
N ASN A 110 -22.16 -12.71 10.68
CA ASN A 110 -21.66 -13.79 9.81
C ASN A 110 -21.10 -13.44 8.42
N GLY A 111 -19.84 -13.84 8.18
CA GLY A 111 -19.35 -14.19 6.84
C GLY A 111 -17.97 -13.64 6.44
N HIS A 112 -16.95 -14.48 6.56
CA HIS A 112 -15.76 -14.53 5.70
C HIS A 112 -15.99 -15.72 4.71
N PRO A 113 -15.48 -15.76 3.47
CA PRO A 113 -14.49 -14.91 2.81
C PRO A 113 -14.97 -14.22 1.52
N ASP A 114 -14.18 -13.26 1.03
CA ASP A 114 -14.34 -12.71 -0.32
C ASP A 114 -13.16 -13.21 -1.18
N PRO A 115 -13.40 -14.08 -2.18
CA PRO A 115 -12.35 -14.66 -3.01
C PRO A 115 -12.09 -13.82 -4.28
N THR A 116 -10.82 -13.81 -4.71
CA THR A 116 -10.34 -13.47 -6.08
C THR A 116 -10.43 -12.02 -6.56
N ALA A 117 -9.28 -11.34 -6.53
CA ALA A 117 -8.75 -10.63 -7.69
C ALA A 117 -7.22 -10.73 -7.61
N THR A 118 -6.70 -11.86 -8.07
CA THR A 118 -5.28 -12.13 -8.30
C THR A 118 -4.70 -10.95 -9.07
N LEU A 119 -3.61 -10.38 -8.57
CA LEU A 119 -2.91 -9.23 -9.16
C LEU A 119 -2.44 -9.52 -10.60
N PHE A 120 -2.43 -10.79 -11.02
CA PHE A 120 -1.83 -11.31 -12.25
C PHE A 120 -2.81 -12.02 -13.21
N ASP A 121 -4.12 -12.04 -12.95
CA ASP A 121 -5.08 -12.65 -13.89
C ASP A 121 -5.57 -11.64 -14.93
N LYS A 122 -4.77 -11.43 -15.98
CA LYS A 122 -5.20 -11.08 -17.34
C LYS A 122 -4.22 -11.61 -18.39
#